data_AF-A0A4E9F6Z3-F1
#
_entry.id   AF-A0A4E9F6Z3-F1
#
_cell.length_a   1.000
_cell.length_b   1.000
_cell.length_c   1.000
_cell.angle_alpha   90.00
_cell.angle_beta   90.00
_cell.angle_gamma   90.00
#
_symmetry.space_group_name_H-M   'P 1'
#
loop_
_entity.id
_entity.type
_entity.pdbx_description
1 polymer ?
#
loop_
_entity_poly.entity_id
_entity_poly.type
_entity_poly.pdbx_seq_one_letter_code
_entity_poly.pdbx_strand_id
1 'polypeptide(L)'
;MNLPEKRMKEAVDALIDDIDQSYLRGIHKKMFVCSSNCYDRSMNRDIVETCVEDCNKSVKSATGILQKELDNLQAQLNRCGMTCFDKATQKFGPDPAKYTEIQIKEFDEQLLNCACSCVDDHIRLLPNIRKRLIDSYQRFLK
;
A
#
# COMPACT_ATOMS: atom_id res chain seq x y z
N MET A 1 9.28 7.27 -14.38
CA MET A 1 9.39 7.13 -12.93
C MET A 1 10.71 7.72 -12.50
N ASN A 2 10.70 8.73 -11.63
CA ASN A 2 11.93 9.32 -11.09
C ASN A 2 12.56 8.37 -10.03
N LEU A 3 13.80 8.66 -9.61
CA LEU A 3 14.53 7.83 -8.65
C LEU A 3 13.77 7.63 -7.32
N PRO A 4 13.19 8.67 -6.68
CA PRO A 4 12.37 8.50 -5.47
C PRO A 4 11.19 7.55 -5.66
N GLU A 5 10.39 7.76 -6.72
CA GLU A 5 9.22 6.92 -7.01
C GLU A 5 9.62 5.45 -7.19
N LYS A 6 10.74 5.19 -7.89
CA LYS A 6 11.26 3.84 -8.09
C LYS A 6 11.57 3.15 -6.77
N ARG A 7 12.31 3.83 -5.89
CA ARG A 7 12.69 3.29 -4.58
C ARG A 7 11.47 2.99 -3.71
N MET A 8 10.48 3.89 -3.73
CA MET A 8 9.24 3.68 -2.98
C MET A 8 8.47 2.47 -3.51
N LYS A 9 8.33 2.36 -4.83
CA LYS A 9 7.66 1.23 -5.47
C LYS A 9 8.32 -0.09 -5.10
N GLU A 10 9.64 -0.20 -5.25
CA GLU A 10 10.39 -1.42 -4.91
C GLU A 10 10.22 -1.81 -3.44
N ALA A 11 10.22 -0.85 -2.51
CA ALA A 11 10.03 -1.11 -1.10
C ALA A 11 8.60 -1.57 -0.76
N VAL A 12 7.59 -1.00 -1.41
CA VAL A 12 6.18 -1.42 -1.26
C VAL A 12 5.95 -2.79 -1.88
N ASP A 13 6.47 -3.05 -3.08
CA ASP A 13 6.36 -4.34 -3.76
C ASP A 13 6.98 -5.45 -2.88
N ALA A 14 8.17 -5.21 -2.31
CA ALA A 14 8.81 -6.17 -1.39
C ALA A 14 7.98 -6.44 -0.12
N LEU A 15 7.31 -5.42 0.43
CA LEU A 15 6.37 -5.59 1.55
C LEU A 15 5.16 -6.46 1.13
N ILE A 16 4.57 -6.17 -0.03
CA ILE A 16 3.41 -6.90 -0.54
C ILE A 16 3.77 -8.36 -0.79
N ASP A 17 4.92 -8.63 -1.42
CA ASP A 17 5.39 -9.99 -1.70
C ASP A 17 5.61 -10.81 -0.42
N ASP A 18 6.22 -10.22 0.61
CA ASP A 18 6.41 -10.86 1.91
C ASP A 18 5.06 -11.17 2.60
N ILE A 19 4.13 -10.21 2.60
CA ILE A 19 2.80 -10.38 3.18
C ILE A 19 1.97 -11.41 2.41
N ASP A 20 2.07 -11.41 1.08
CA ASP A 20 1.41 -12.39 0.22
C ASP A 20 1.90 -13.81 0.55
N GLN A 21 3.22 -14.01 0.50
CA GLN A 21 3.82 -15.31 0.72
C GLN A 21 3.60 -15.82 2.13
N SER A 22 3.70 -14.95 3.14
CA SER A 22 3.65 -15.35 4.54
C SER A 22 2.23 -15.52 5.09
N TYR A 23 1.24 -14.78 4.58
CA TYR A 23 -0.11 -14.74 5.16
C TYR A 23 -1.22 -14.87 4.14
N LEU A 24 -1.25 -14.04 3.08
CA LEU A 24 -2.42 -14.00 2.18
C LEU A 24 -2.62 -15.33 1.45
N ARG A 25 -1.56 -15.98 0.97
CA ARG A 25 -1.65 -17.32 0.37
C ARG A 25 -2.29 -18.35 1.31
N GLY A 26 -1.94 -18.30 2.60
CA GLY A 26 -2.52 -19.17 3.62
C GLY A 26 -4.01 -18.90 3.83
N ILE A 27 -4.40 -17.63 3.91
CA ILE A 27 -5.80 -17.21 4.04
C ILE A 27 -6.60 -17.62 2.80
N HIS A 28 -6.08 -17.37 1.59
CA HIS A 28 -6.69 -17.81 0.33
C HIS A 28 -6.86 -19.32 0.27
N LYS A 29 -5.82 -20.10 0.64
CA LYS A 29 -5.90 -21.55 0.68
C LYS A 29 -7.02 -22.03 1.62
N LYS A 30 -7.12 -21.46 2.83
CA LYS A 30 -8.18 -21.80 3.79
C LYS A 30 -9.56 -21.51 3.23
N MET A 31 -9.73 -20.35 2.58
CA MET A 31 -10.96 -20.00 1.86
C MET A 31 -11.30 -21.03 0.78
N PHE A 32 -10.36 -21.37 -0.11
CA PHE A 32 -10.63 -22.33 -1.19
C PHE A 32 -11.01 -23.73 -0.68
N VAL A 33 -10.33 -24.23 0.35
CA VAL A 33 -10.66 -25.51 0.97
C VAL A 33 -12.05 -25.46 1.63
N CYS A 34 -12.36 -24.38 2.35
CA CYS A 34 -13.68 -24.16 2.93
C CYS A 34 -14.77 -24.16 1.85
N SER A 35 -14.59 -23.39 0.78
CA SER A 35 -15.54 -23.31 -0.34
C SER A 35 -15.69 -24.65 -1.05
N SER A 36 -14.61 -25.40 -1.26
CA SER A 36 -14.67 -26.76 -1.82
C SER A 36 -15.57 -27.66 -0.97
N ASN A 37 -15.37 -27.66 0.35
CA ASN A 37 -16.18 -28.45 1.29
C ASN A 37 -17.66 -28.02 1.32
N CYS A 38 -18.00 -26.80 0.88
CA CYS A 38 -19.41 -26.39 0.74
C CYS A 38 -20.11 -27.18 -0.37
N TYR A 39 -19.40 -27.52 -1.46
CA TYR A 39 -19.96 -28.23 -2.61
C TYR A 39 -20.08 -29.75 -2.40
N ASP A 40 -19.33 -30.32 -1.45
CA ASP A 40 -19.42 -31.75 -1.11
C ASP A 40 -20.70 -32.08 -0.31
N ARG A 41 -21.38 -31.06 0.23
CA ARG A 41 -22.61 -31.25 1.01
C ARG A 41 -23.80 -31.37 0.07
N SER A 42 -24.61 -32.43 0.25
CA SER A 42 -25.90 -32.59 -0.44
C SER A 42 -26.94 -31.61 0.10
N MET A 43 -26.75 -30.31 -0.16
CA MET A 43 -27.60 -29.21 0.29
C MET A 43 -28.19 -28.48 -0.92
N ASN A 44 -29.25 -27.69 -0.69
CA ASN A 44 -29.81 -26.85 -1.75
C ASN A 44 -28.82 -25.74 -2.16
N ARG A 45 -29.05 -25.13 -3.31
CA ARG A 45 -28.19 -24.10 -3.89
C ARG A 45 -27.95 -22.92 -2.94
N ASP A 46 -28.99 -22.43 -2.26
CA ASP A 46 -28.91 -21.23 -1.42
C ASP A 46 -28.02 -21.44 -0.19
N ILE A 47 -28.04 -22.64 0.39
CA ILE A 47 -27.16 -23.01 1.51
C ILE A 47 -25.71 -23.08 1.05
N VAL A 48 -25.45 -23.62 -0.14
CA VAL A 48 -24.09 -23.67 -0.71
C VAL A 48 -23.56 -22.26 -0.96
N GLU A 49 -24.39 -21.37 -1.52
CA GLU A 49 -24.03 -19.96 -1.77
C GLU A 49 -23.67 -19.25 -0.46
N THR A 50 -24.52 -19.36 0.57
CA THR A 50 -24.27 -18.79 1.90
C THR A 50 -22.97 -19.31 2.52
N CYS A 51 -22.71 -20.62 2.40
CA CYS A 51 -21.48 -21.25 2.90
C CYS A 51 -20.24 -20.68 2.20
N VAL A 52 -20.28 -20.51 0.88
CA VAL A 52 -19.17 -19.94 0.10
C VAL A 52 -18.95 -18.47 0.47
N GLU A 53 -20.02 -17.68 0.64
CA GLU A 53 -19.92 -16.30 1.11
C GLU A 53 -19.26 -16.19 2.48
N ASP A 54 -19.61 -17.09 3.39
CA ASP A 54 -19.00 -17.18 4.72
C ASP A 54 -17.51 -17.51 4.65
N CYS A 55 -17.11 -18.48 3.81
CA CYS A 55 -15.70 -18.82 3.58
C CYS A 55 -14.90 -17.60 3.07
N ASN A 56 -15.52 -16.76 2.24
CA ASN A 56 -14.89 -15.60 1.60
C ASN A 56 -14.69 -14.39 2.55
N LYS A 57 -15.36 -14.36 3.72
CA LYS A 57 -15.30 -13.21 4.65
C LYS A 57 -13.88 -12.87 5.10
N SER A 58 -13.07 -13.91 5.36
CA SER A 58 -11.70 -13.76 5.84
C SER A 58 -10.81 -13.07 4.80
N VAL A 59 -10.88 -13.49 3.54
CA VAL A 59 -10.14 -12.89 2.42
C VAL A 59 -10.58 -11.46 2.16
N LYS A 60 -11.90 -11.21 2.06
CA LYS A 60 -12.43 -9.83 1.89
C LYS A 60 -11.91 -8.89 2.98
N SER A 61 -11.91 -9.36 4.23
CA SER A 61 -11.40 -8.60 5.36
C SER A 61 -9.88 -8.39 5.27
N ALA A 62 -9.12 -9.44 4.94
CA ALA A 62 -7.65 -9.35 4.84
C ALA A 62 -7.22 -8.37 3.74
N THR A 63 -7.81 -8.47 2.55
CA THR A 63 -7.57 -7.56 1.42
C THR A 63 -7.96 -6.13 1.77
N GLY A 64 -9.11 -5.92 2.44
CA GLY A 64 -9.53 -4.58 2.86
C GLY A 64 -8.56 -3.91 3.84
N ILE A 65 -7.92 -4.69 4.72
CA ILE A 65 -6.92 -4.16 5.66
C ILE A 65 -5.63 -3.79 4.92
N LEU A 66 -5.16 -4.62 3.99
CA LEU A 66 -3.99 -4.29 3.16
C LEU A 66 -4.23 -3.01 2.38
N GLN A 67 -5.36 -2.93 1.69
CA GLN A 67 -5.72 -1.77 0.89
C GLN A 67 -5.73 -0.50 1.74
N LYS A 68 -6.36 -0.54 2.92
CA LYS A 68 -6.39 0.61 3.84
C LYS A 68 -4.99 1.07 4.28
N GLU A 69 -4.08 0.14 4.56
CA GLU A 69 -2.71 0.49 4.94
C GLU A 69 -1.95 1.15 3.78
N LEU A 70 -2.10 0.61 2.57
CA LEU A 70 -1.47 1.16 1.36
C LEU A 70 -2.07 2.51 0.96
N ASP A 71 -3.38 2.68 1.05
CA ASP A 71 -4.07 3.95 0.79
C ASP A 71 -3.59 5.04 1.75
N ASN A 72 -3.47 4.71 3.04
CA ASN A 72 -2.97 5.66 4.04
C ASN A 72 -1.52 6.05 3.77
N LEU A 73 -0.69 5.10 3.34
CA LEU A 73 0.71 5.36 2.96
C LEU A 73 0.79 6.25 1.72
N GLN A 74 0.00 5.95 0.68
CA GLN A 74 -0.07 6.74 -0.55
C GLN A 74 -0.58 8.16 -0.29
N ALA A 75 -1.60 8.33 0.55
CA ALA A 75 -2.11 9.64 0.93
C ALA A 75 -1.07 10.48 1.68
N GLN A 76 -0.25 9.86 2.54
CA GLN A 76 0.85 10.54 3.22
C GLN A 76 1.95 10.96 2.24
N LEU A 77 2.34 10.07 1.32
CA LEU A 77 3.32 10.37 0.27
C LEU A 77 2.88 11.54 -0.62
N ASN A 78 1.62 11.55 -1.05
CA ASN A 78 1.07 12.64 -1.87
C ASN A 78 1.14 13.99 -1.13
N ARG A 79 0.76 14.01 0.15
CA ARG A 79 0.90 15.23 0.99
C ARG A 79 2.35 15.65 1.16
N CYS A 80 3.28 14.70 1.27
CA CYS A 80 4.71 14.98 1.37
C CYS A 80 5.23 15.63 0.07
N GLY A 81 4.85 15.09 -1.10
CA GLY A 81 5.18 15.68 -2.40
C GLY A 81 4.63 17.10 -2.57
N MET A 82 3.39 17.35 -2.16
CA MET A 82 2.81 18.70 -2.15
C MET A 82 3.60 19.65 -1.24
N THR A 83 3.98 19.19 -0.05
CA THR A 83 4.81 19.97 0.88
C THR A 83 6.18 20.30 0.28
N CYS A 84 6.77 19.38 -0.50
CA CYS A 84 8.02 19.66 -1.23
C CYS A 84 7.83 20.76 -2.26
N PHE A 85 6.74 20.71 -3.03
CA PHE A 85 6.39 21.73 -4.00
C PHE A 85 6.15 23.09 -3.34
N ASP A 86 5.41 23.14 -2.24
CA ASP A 86 5.16 24.37 -1.50
C ASP A 86 6.47 24.99 -0.99
N LYS A 87 7.39 24.18 -0.45
CA LYS A 87 8.69 24.65 0.03
C LYS A 87 9.58 25.19 -1.11
N ALA A 88 9.56 24.55 -2.27
CA ALA A 88 10.28 25.05 -3.44
C ALA A 88 9.66 26.38 -3.91
N THR A 89 8.34 26.42 -4.01
CA THR A 89 7.58 27.61 -4.39
C THR A 89 7.80 28.79 -3.43
N GLN A 90 7.88 28.54 -2.12
CA GLN A 90 8.19 29.57 -1.11
C GLN A 90 9.60 30.16 -1.28
N LYS A 91 10.56 29.36 -1.77
CA LYS A 91 11.94 29.81 -1.98
C LYS A 91 12.11 30.58 -3.29
N PHE A 92 11.49 30.11 -4.37
CA PHE A 92 11.71 30.66 -5.73
C PHE A 92 10.59 31.59 -6.22
N GLY A 93 9.44 31.58 -5.55
CA GLY A 93 8.24 32.35 -5.91
C GLY A 93 7.17 31.50 -6.62
N PRO A 94 5.91 31.99 -6.71
CA PRO A 94 4.77 31.22 -7.23
C PRO A 94 4.72 31.07 -8.76
N ASP A 95 5.59 31.76 -9.50
CA ASP A 95 5.53 31.85 -10.96
C ASP A 95 6.80 31.26 -11.60
N PRO A 96 6.77 29.95 -11.96
CA PRO A 96 7.91 29.30 -12.61
C PRO A 96 8.33 29.93 -13.93
N ALA A 97 7.45 30.68 -14.62
CA ALA A 97 7.79 31.33 -15.88
C ALA A 97 8.76 32.51 -15.69
N LYS A 98 8.92 32.99 -14.45
CA LYS A 98 9.87 34.06 -14.09
C LYS A 98 11.21 33.53 -13.61
N TYR A 99 11.37 32.21 -13.51
CA TYR A 99 12.62 31.63 -13.06
C TYR A 99 13.69 31.78 -14.12
N THR A 100 14.87 32.22 -13.70
CA THR A 100 16.10 32.10 -14.50
C THR A 100 16.46 30.63 -14.69
N GLU A 101 17.31 30.32 -15.67
CA GLU A 101 17.77 28.94 -15.90
C GLU A 101 18.44 28.31 -14.65
N ILE A 102 19.15 29.14 -13.87
CA ILE A 102 19.76 28.72 -12.60
C ILE A 102 18.68 28.37 -11.58
N GLN A 103 17.67 29.22 -11.43
CA GLN A 103 16.56 28.97 -10.49
C GLN A 103 15.74 27.73 -10.87
N ILE A 104 15.55 27.45 -12.16
CA ILE A 104 14.88 26.21 -12.61
C ILE A 104 15.67 24.99 -12.13
N LYS A 105 16.98 24.96 -12.35
CA LYS A 105 17.85 23.86 -11.90
C LYS A 105 17.81 23.69 -10.37
N GLU A 106 17.95 24.78 -9.63
CA GLU A 106 17.90 24.74 -8.16
C GLU A 106 16.51 24.34 -7.63
N PHE A 107 15.44 24.71 -8.33
CA PHE A 107 14.07 24.31 -8.00
C PHE A 107 13.88 22.80 -8.17
N ASP A 108 14.31 22.26 -9.32
CA ASP A 108 14.24 20.81 -9.60
C ASP A 108 15.10 20.00 -8.63
N GLU A 109 16.31 20.47 -8.31
CA GLU A 109 17.17 19.85 -7.30
C GLU A 109 16.53 19.85 -5.92
N GLN A 110 15.88 20.94 -5.51
CA GLN A 110 15.16 21.01 -4.24
C GLN A 110 13.98 20.03 -4.21
N LEU A 111 13.20 19.94 -5.30
CA LEU A 111 12.12 18.97 -5.41
C LEU A 111 12.64 17.54 -5.30
N LEU A 112 13.70 17.21 -6.03
CA LEU A 112 14.31 15.87 -6.03
C LEU A 112 14.81 15.49 -4.64
N ASN A 113 15.58 16.37 -3.98
CA ASN A 113 16.11 16.14 -2.64
C ASN A 113 14.99 15.96 -1.61
N CYS A 114 13.96 16.80 -1.68
CA CYS A 114 12.80 16.69 -0.80
C CYS A 114 12.02 15.39 -1.04
N ALA A 115 11.80 15.01 -2.31
CA ALA A 115 11.15 13.76 -2.67
C ALA A 115 11.96 12.53 -2.18
N CYS A 116 13.29 12.57 -2.28
CA CYS A 116 14.16 11.54 -1.70
C CYS A 116 13.94 11.41 -0.18
N SER A 117 13.93 12.54 0.55
CA SER A 117 13.66 12.54 2.00
C SER A 117 12.27 12.01 2.32
N CYS A 118 11.24 12.43 1.58
CA CYS A 118 9.88 11.92 1.73
C CYS A 118 9.87 10.39 1.60
N VAL A 119 10.49 9.84 0.56
CA VAL A 119 10.53 8.40 0.34
C VAL A 119 11.29 7.69 1.46
N ASP A 120 12.44 8.21 1.90
CA ASP A 120 13.21 7.63 3.00
C ASP A 120 12.39 7.56 4.30
N ASP A 121 11.67 8.64 4.62
CA ASP A 121 10.82 8.71 5.81
C ASP A 121 9.66 7.71 5.74
N HIS A 122 9.04 7.54 4.57
CA HIS A 122 7.90 6.63 4.39
C HIS A 122 8.34 5.16 4.31
N ILE A 123 9.51 4.86 3.74
CA ILE A 123 10.09 3.50 3.77
C ILE A 123 10.31 3.05 5.21
N ARG A 124 10.73 3.94 6.12
CA ARG A 124 10.90 3.63 7.56
C ARG A 124 9.58 3.28 8.25
N LEU A 125 8.42 3.61 7.67
CA LEU A 125 7.11 3.24 8.22
C LEU A 125 6.71 1.80 7.85
N LEU A 126 7.28 1.23 6.80
CA LEU A 126 6.91 -0.09 6.28
C LEU A 126 7.02 -1.22 7.30
N PRO A 127 8.07 -1.30 8.16
CA PRO A 127 8.13 -2.33 9.20
C PRO A 127 6.95 -2.28 10.19
N ASN A 128 6.46 -1.08 10.52
CA ASN A 128 5.31 -0.91 11.40
C ASN A 128 3.99 -1.25 10.69
N ILE A 129 3.87 -0.90 9.40
CA ILE A 129 2.74 -1.32 8.56
C ILE A 129 2.68 -2.84 8.50
N ARG A 130 3.81 -3.49 8.20
CA ARG A 130 3.96 -4.95 8.19
C ARG A 130 3.47 -5.56 9.49
N LYS A 131 3.92 -5.04 10.64
CA LYS A 131 3.49 -5.54 11.96
C LYS A 131 1.98 -5.47 12.14
N ARG A 132 1.34 -4.34 11.79
CA ARG A 132 -0.13 -4.19 11.89
C ARG A 132 -0.89 -5.17 10.99
N LEU A 133 -0.37 -5.41 9.78
CA LEU A 133 -0.93 -6.42 8.86
C LEU A 133 -0.85 -7.82 9.47
N ILE A 134 0.32 -8.20 9.98
CA ILE A 134 0.55 -9.51 10.62
C ILE A 134 -0.38 -9.71 11.82
N ASP A 135 -0.40 -8.76 12.75
CA ASP A 135 -1.24 -8.81 13.94
C ASP A 135 -2.72 -8.95 13.56
N SER A 136 -3.13 -8.29 12.45
CA SER A 136 -4.46 -8.42 11.91
C SER A 136 -4.74 -9.78 11.28
N TYR A 137 -3.77 -10.38 10.59
CA TYR A 137 -3.95 -11.61 9.82
C TYR A 137 -3.87 -12.89 10.63
N GLN A 138 -3.19 -12.86 11.77
CA GLN A 138 -3.14 -14.00 12.70
C GLN A 138 -4.54 -14.51 13.07
N ARG A 139 -5.56 -13.63 13.13
CA ARG A 139 -6.95 -14.03 13.44
C ARG A 139 -7.65 -14.81 12.34
N PHE A 140 -7.18 -14.73 11.09
CA PHE A 140 -7.78 -15.43 9.95
C PHE A 140 -7.16 -16.82 9.73
N LEU A 141 -5.96 -17.04 10.26
CA LEU A 141 -5.24 -18.32 10.15
C LEU A 141 -5.53 -19.28 11.31
N LYS A 142 -5.99 -18.78 12.46
CA LYS A 142 -6.61 -19.59 13.52
C LYS A 142 -7.90 -20.22 12.99
#